data_AF-A0AAN8FTJ4-F1
#
_entry.id   AF-A0AAN8FTJ4-F1
#
_cell.length_a   1.000
_cell.length_b   1.000
_cell.length_c   1.000
_cell.angle_alpha   90.00
_cell.angle_beta   90.00
_cell.angle_gamma   90.00
#
_symmetry.space_group_name_H-M   'P 1'
#
loop_
_entity.id
_entity.type
_entity.pdbx_description
1 polymer ?
#
loop_
_entity_poly.entity_id
_entity_poly.type
_entity_poly.pdbx_seq_one_letter_code
_entity_poly.pdbx_strand_id
1 'polypeptide(L)'
;QRAEKRCKARLSNGKLCPRMDLRKCPLHGLIVDRDDEGFPLVEVDGNEMSAAQAEQDHHEEQEYLRDLEAATGKSFVSKPKKKKVQESTVRERLEKKLLNPRTIKRVSAALDAARKARLQRKFGNQFAHLLSK
;
A
#
# COMPACT_ATOMS: atom_id res chain seq x y z
N GLN A 1 35.82 21.00 26.02
CA GLN A 1 34.48 20.39 26.05
C GLN A 1 34.63 18.98 26.61
N ARG A 2 33.90 18.64 27.68
CA ARG A 2 33.96 17.30 28.31
C ARG A 2 32.90 16.42 27.67
N ALA A 3 33.20 15.13 27.46
CA ALA A 3 32.20 14.20 26.95
C ALA A 3 31.13 13.95 28.02
N GLU A 4 29.88 14.24 27.69
CA GLU A 4 28.73 14.16 28.62
C GLU A 4 28.04 12.78 28.57
N LYS A 5 28.18 12.05 27.45
CA LYS A 5 27.43 10.82 27.17
C LYS A 5 28.35 9.62 26.94
N ARG A 6 27.94 8.44 27.42
CA ARG A 6 28.61 7.16 27.13
C ARG A 6 28.01 6.54 25.88
N CYS A 7 28.80 5.76 25.15
CA CYS A 7 28.34 5.07 23.96
C CYS A 7 27.19 4.09 24.24
N LYS A 8 27.20 3.38 25.38
CA LYS A 8 26.16 2.41 25.78
C LYS A 8 25.77 1.36 24.71
N ALA A 9 26.63 1.09 23.72
CA ALA A 9 26.40 0.03 22.74
C ALA A 9 26.45 -1.34 23.41
N ARG A 10 25.55 -2.26 23.04
CA ARG A 10 25.67 -3.66 23.45
C ARG A 10 26.94 -4.28 22.84
N LEU A 11 27.83 -4.76 23.70
CA LEU A 11 29.02 -5.51 23.29
C LEU A 11 28.67 -6.99 23.08
N SER A 12 29.52 -7.73 22.37
CA SER A 12 29.43 -9.20 22.22
C SER A 12 29.35 -9.95 23.55
N ASN A 13 29.93 -9.36 24.61
CA ASN A 13 30.00 -9.94 25.94
C ASN A 13 28.74 -9.63 26.79
N GLY A 14 27.72 -9.00 26.21
CA GLY A 14 26.47 -8.64 26.88
C GLY A 14 26.53 -7.38 27.76
N LYS A 15 27.72 -6.81 28.00
CA LYS A 15 27.89 -5.53 28.71
C LYS A 15 27.70 -4.33 27.78
N LEU A 16 27.39 -3.16 28.35
CA LEU A 16 27.34 -1.90 27.61
C LEU A 16 28.72 -1.24 27.45
N CYS A 17 28.93 -0.58 26.32
CA CYS A 17 30.18 0.12 26.03
C CYS A 17 30.41 1.28 27.03
N PRO A 18 31.50 1.26 27.82
CA PRO A 18 31.76 2.27 28.84
C PRO A 18 32.38 3.57 28.28
N ARG A 19 32.73 3.59 27.00
CA ARG A 19 33.52 4.68 26.39
C ARG A 19 32.71 5.98 26.30
N MET A 20 33.36 7.10 26.64
CA MET A 20 32.78 8.45 26.69
C MET A 20 33.53 9.38 25.74
N ASP A 21 33.22 9.29 24.45
CA ASP A 21 33.80 10.18 23.43
C ASP A 21 32.83 11.35 23.14
N LEU A 22 33.33 12.42 22.51
CA LEU A 22 32.56 13.66 22.35
C LEU A 22 31.48 13.59 21.25
N ARG A 23 31.72 12.83 20.17
CA ARG A 23 30.80 12.75 19.01
C ARG A 23 30.65 11.33 18.44
N LYS A 24 31.75 10.59 18.33
CA LYS A 24 31.78 9.24 17.77
C LYS A 24 32.61 8.32 18.66
N CYS A 25 32.07 7.15 18.94
CA CYS A 25 32.81 6.02 19.47
C CYS A 25 33.57 5.34 18.33
N PRO A 26 34.90 5.12 18.43
CA PRO A 26 35.68 4.45 17.39
C PRO A 26 35.22 3.03 17.07
N LEU A 27 34.50 2.37 17.99
CA LEU A 27 34.04 0.99 17.84
C LEU A 27 32.62 0.90 17.28
N HIS A 28 31.72 1.80 17.71
CA HIS A 28 30.27 1.68 17.45
C HIS A 28 29.67 2.86 16.68
N GLY A 29 30.49 3.82 16.25
CA GLY A 29 30.04 4.97 15.47
C GLY A 29 29.46 6.10 16.31
N LEU A 30 28.43 6.79 15.79
CA LEU A 30 27.84 7.97 16.42
C LEU A 30 27.27 7.63 17.81
N ILE A 31 27.53 8.50 18.79
CA ILE A 31 26.96 8.35 20.14
C ILE A 31 25.56 8.94 20.14
N VAL A 32 24.57 8.05 20.29
CA VAL A 32 23.13 8.36 20.41
C VAL A 32 22.64 8.03 21.82
N ASP A 33 21.51 8.62 22.20
CA ASP A 33 20.88 8.38 23.50
C ASP A 33 20.29 6.97 23.56
N ARG A 34 20.85 6.14 24.45
CA ARG A 34 20.46 4.75 24.67
C ARG A 34 19.99 4.52 26.10
N ASP A 35 19.04 3.60 26.25
CA ASP A 35 18.57 3.09 27.54
C ASP A 35 19.67 2.27 28.26
N ASP A 36 19.33 1.71 29.42
CA ASP A 36 20.26 0.91 30.22
C ASP A 36 20.45 -0.52 29.69
N GLU A 37 19.62 -0.89 28.72
CA GLU A 37 19.71 -2.08 27.90
C GLU A 37 20.56 -1.85 26.64
N GLY A 38 20.89 -0.62 26.27
CA GLY A 38 21.69 -0.27 25.09
C GLY A 38 20.91 -0.14 23.77
N PHE A 39 19.59 -0.04 23.83
CA PHE A 39 18.73 0.31 22.70
C PHE A 39 18.56 1.83 22.59
N PRO A 40 18.52 2.40 21.37
CA PRO A 40 18.23 3.82 21.18
C PRO A 40 16.85 4.20 21.75
N LEU A 41 16.79 5.28 22.54
CA LEU A 41 15.53 5.77 23.13
C LEU A 41 14.58 6.38 22.09
N VAL A 42 15.16 6.96 21.04
CA VAL A 42 14.42 7.43 19.89
C VAL A 42 14.59 6.36 18.82
N GLU A 43 13.47 5.80 18.37
CA GLU A 43 13.41 5.14 17.08
C GLU A 43 13.75 6.20 16.05
N VAL A 44 15.03 6.28 15.70
CA VAL A 44 15.41 6.94 14.47
C VAL A 44 14.89 6.01 13.41
N ASP A 45 13.62 6.19 13.03
CA ASP A 45 13.13 5.71 11.75
C ASP A 45 14.16 6.23 10.77
N GLY A 46 15.05 5.34 10.31
CA GLY A 46 16.24 5.70 9.52
C GLY A 46 15.88 6.21 8.13
N ASN A 47 14.64 6.70 7.96
CA ASN A 47 14.02 6.97 6.71
C ASN A 47 12.99 8.11 6.80
N GLU A 48 13.31 9.19 7.51
CA GLU A 48 12.85 10.51 7.03
C GLU A 48 13.73 10.97 5.86
N MET A 49 13.93 10.07 4.89
CA MET A 49 14.35 10.50 3.56
C MET A 49 13.19 11.30 3.01
N SER A 50 13.44 12.55 2.63
CA SER A 50 12.42 13.32 1.94
C SER A 50 11.95 12.53 0.72
N ALA A 51 10.67 12.64 0.35
CA ALA A 51 10.14 11.94 -0.83
C ALA A 51 11.00 12.21 -2.08
N ALA A 52 11.57 13.41 -2.18
CA ALA A 52 12.49 13.81 -3.24
C ALA A 52 13.81 13.00 -3.24
N GLN A 53 14.40 12.73 -2.08
CA GLN A 53 15.61 11.90 -1.98
C GLN A 53 15.30 10.43 -2.26
N ALA A 54 14.17 9.92 -1.79
CA ALA A 54 13.75 8.56 -2.12
C ALA A 54 13.51 8.38 -3.63
N GLU A 55 12.95 9.38 -4.31
CA GLU A 55 12.78 9.39 -5.77
C GLU A 55 14.11 9.46 -6.53
N GLN A 56 15.04 10.29 -6.05
CA GLN A 56 16.39 10.40 -6.63
C GLN A 56 17.16 9.09 -6.50
N ASP A 57 17.21 8.52 -5.29
CA ASP A 57 17.90 7.26 -5.03
C ASP A 57 17.31 6.12 -5.87
N HIS A 58 15.98 6.07 -6.01
CA HIS A 58 15.32 5.08 -6.85
C HIS A 58 15.64 5.27 -8.34
N HIS A 59 15.80 6.51 -8.81
CA HIS A 59 16.24 6.78 -10.18
C HIS A 59 17.68 6.31 -10.42
N GLU A 60 18.59 6.65 -9.50
CA GLU A 60 20.00 6.22 -9.56
C GLU A 60 20.12 4.70 -9.53
N GLU A 61 19.36 4.02 -8.68
CA GLU A 61 19.31 2.56 -8.61
C GLU A 61 18.86 1.95 -9.94
N GLN A 62 17.84 2.52 -10.59
CA GLN A 62 17.36 2.04 -11.89
C GLN A 62 18.40 2.20 -13.00
N GLU A 63 19.15 3.30 -13.02
CA GLU A 63 20.21 3.51 -14.00
C GLU A 63 21.35 2.52 -13.79
N TYR A 64 21.79 2.33 -12.54
CA TYR A 64 22.81 1.35 -12.19
C TYR A 64 22.42 -0.08 -12.60
N LEU A 65 21.16 -0.46 -12.36
CA LEU A 65 20.66 -1.77 -12.77
C LEU A 65 20.69 -1.92 -14.29
N ARG A 66 20.33 -0.88 -15.07
CA ARG A 66 20.42 -0.93 -16.54
C ARG A 66 21.85 -1.15 -17.04
N ASP A 67 22.82 -0.49 -16.43
CA ASP A 67 24.24 -0.64 -16.80
C ASP A 67 24.75 -2.06 -16.50
N LEU A 68 24.35 -2.62 -15.35
CA LEU A 68 24.65 -4.02 -15.02
C LEU A 68 23.99 -5.00 -15.99
N GLU A 69 22.73 -4.75 -16.39
CA GLU A 69 22.03 -5.57 -17.38
C GLU A 69 22.75 -5.52 -18.74
N ALA A 70 23.22 -4.34 -19.16
CA ALA A 70 23.97 -4.17 -20.41
C ALA A 70 25.33 -4.87 -20.38
N ALA A 71 26.05 -4.78 -19.26
CA ALA A 71 27.36 -5.41 -19.10
C ALA A 71 27.27 -6.94 -18.95
N THR A 72 26.25 -7.44 -18.24
CA THR A 72 26.13 -8.86 -17.86
C THR A 72 25.22 -9.65 -18.80
N GLY A 73 24.36 -8.97 -19.58
CA GLY A 73 23.34 -9.59 -20.43
C GLY A 73 22.21 -10.30 -19.67
N LYS A 74 22.10 -10.08 -18.35
CA LYS A 74 21.10 -10.69 -17.47
C LYS A 74 20.17 -9.61 -16.96
N SER A 75 18.84 -9.81 -17.05
CA SER A 75 17.87 -8.85 -16.52
C SER A 75 17.69 -9.04 -15.01
N PHE A 76 17.90 -7.97 -14.25
CA PHE A 76 17.72 -7.87 -12.80
C PHE A 76 16.41 -7.18 -12.43
N VAL A 77 15.79 -6.45 -13.37
CA VAL A 77 14.43 -5.91 -13.18
C VAL A 77 13.41 -7.04 -13.30
N SER A 78 12.75 -7.38 -12.19
CA SER A 78 11.66 -8.35 -12.22
C SER A 78 10.52 -7.81 -13.09
N LYS A 79 10.29 -8.44 -14.26
CA LYS A 79 9.13 -8.11 -15.11
C LYS A 79 7.86 -8.14 -14.24
N PRO A 80 6.95 -7.15 -14.35
CA PRO A 80 5.74 -7.15 -13.55
C PRO A 80 5.02 -8.47 -13.78
N LYS A 81 4.81 -9.24 -12.69
CA LYS A 81 4.11 -10.52 -12.75
C LYS A 81 2.74 -10.24 -13.39
N LYS A 82 2.57 -10.62 -14.66
CA LYS A 82 1.25 -10.60 -15.31
C LYS A 82 0.34 -11.43 -14.42
N LYS A 83 -0.64 -10.79 -13.77
CA LYS A 83 -1.68 -11.51 -13.03
C LYS A 83 -2.27 -12.52 -14.02
N LYS A 84 -2.06 -13.81 -13.79
CA LYS A 84 -2.71 -14.86 -14.56
C LYS A 84 -4.21 -14.62 -14.41
N VAL A 85 -4.85 -14.15 -15.49
CA VAL A 85 -6.30 -14.05 -15.55
C VAL A 85 -6.79 -15.49 -15.47
N GLN A 86 -7.37 -15.87 -14.33
CA GLN A 86 -8.00 -17.18 -14.22
C GLN A 86 -9.11 -17.25 -15.28
N GLU A 87 -9.18 -18.37 -16.00
CA GLU A 87 -10.23 -18.62 -16.98
C GLU A 87 -11.58 -18.67 -16.27
N SER A 88 -12.28 -17.53 -16.27
CA SER A 88 -13.60 -17.43 -15.67
C SER A 88 -14.56 -18.32 -16.46
N THR A 89 -15.32 -19.15 -15.74
CA THR A 89 -16.36 -19.97 -16.37
C THR A 89 -17.38 -19.09 -17.12
N VAL A 90 -18.06 -19.67 -18.11
CA VAL A 90 -19.12 -18.95 -18.85
C VAL A 90 -20.17 -18.39 -17.87
N ARG A 91 -20.49 -19.14 -16.81
CA ARG A 91 -21.43 -18.73 -15.76
C ARG A 91 -20.96 -17.49 -15.03
N GLU A 92 -19.71 -17.47 -14.56
CA GLU A 92 -19.16 -16.34 -13.81
C GLU A 92 -19.10 -15.05 -14.66
N ARG A 93 -18.77 -15.20 -15.95
CA ARG A 93 -18.77 -14.07 -16.90
C ARG A 93 -20.17 -13.49 -17.09
N LEU A 94 -21.18 -14.34 -17.19
CA LEU A 94 -22.57 -13.91 -17.33
C LEU A 94 -23.09 -13.30 -16.03
N GLU A 95 -22.76 -13.90 -14.89
CA GLU A 95 -23.12 -13.41 -13.57
C GLU A 95 -22.63 -11.97 -13.36
N LYS A 96 -21.36 -11.68 -13.68
CA LYS A 96 -20.81 -10.31 -13.59
C LYS A 96 -21.54 -9.29 -14.47
N LYS A 97 -22.10 -9.71 -15.61
CA LYS A 97 -22.85 -8.82 -16.52
C LYS A 97 -24.30 -8.62 -16.07
N LEU A 98 -24.96 -9.71 -15.68
CA LEU A 98 -26.37 -9.74 -15.31
C LEU A 98 -26.59 -9.17 -13.91
N LEU A 99 -25.74 -9.53 -12.94
CA LEU A 99 -25.84 -9.10 -11.55
C LEU A 99 -25.10 -7.80 -11.25
N ASN A 100 -24.62 -7.09 -12.26
CA ASN A 100 -24.06 -5.76 -12.05
C ASN A 100 -25.17 -4.85 -11.46
N PRO A 101 -24.94 -4.17 -10.34
CA PRO A 101 -25.95 -3.36 -9.67
C PRO A 101 -26.55 -2.28 -10.59
N ARG A 102 -25.77 -1.75 -11.54
CA ARG A 102 -26.24 -0.78 -12.53
C ARG A 102 -27.17 -1.43 -13.56
N THR A 103 -26.89 -2.66 -13.98
CA THR A 103 -27.74 -3.44 -14.89
C THR A 103 -29.06 -3.77 -14.19
N ILE A 104 -29.02 -4.30 -12.96
CA ILE A 104 -30.22 -4.64 -12.19
C ILE A 104 -31.12 -3.41 -12.04
N LYS A 105 -30.57 -2.26 -11.60
CA LYS A 105 -31.33 -1.01 -11.43
C LYS A 105 -32.02 -0.55 -12.72
N ARG A 106 -31.35 -0.67 -13.87
CA ARG A 106 -31.93 -0.29 -15.16
C ARG A 106 -33.09 -1.22 -15.57
N VAL A 107 -32.89 -2.52 -15.41
CA VAL A 107 -33.89 -3.52 -15.77
C VAL A 107 -35.10 -3.43 -14.84
N SER A 108 -34.88 -3.32 -13.52
CA SER A 108 -35.97 -3.17 -12.56
C SER A 108 -36.78 -1.90 -12.83
N ALA A 109 -36.12 -0.76 -13.07
CA ALA A 109 -36.81 0.48 -13.40
C ALA A 109 -37.66 0.37 -14.68
N ALA A 110 -37.17 -0.32 -15.72
CA ALA A 110 -37.93 -0.56 -16.95
C ALA A 110 -39.16 -1.45 -16.70
N LEU A 111 -39.00 -2.51 -15.89
CA LEU A 111 -40.11 -3.38 -15.51
C LEU A 111 -41.16 -2.65 -14.66
N ASP A 112 -40.72 -1.82 -13.71
CA ASP A 112 -41.59 -1.01 -12.87
C ASP A 112 -42.35 0.04 -13.67
N ALA A 113 -41.68 0.70 -14.63
CA ALA A 113 -42.32 1.65 -15.54
C ALA A 113 -43.40 0.96 -16.40
N ALA A 114 -43.10 -0.22 -16.95
CA ALA A 114 -44.07 -0.99 -17.73
C ALA A 114 -45.27 -1.44 -16.87
N ARG A 115 -45.02 -1.85 -15.62
CA ARG A 115 -46.08 -2.19 -14.64
C ARG A 115 -46.95 -0.98 -14.34
N LYS A 116 -46.34 0.17 -14.03
CA LYS A 116 -47.04 1.44 -13.74
C LYS A 116 -47.88 1.89 -14.94
N ALA A 117 -47.35 1.83 -16.16
CA ALA A 117 -48.10 2.18 -17.37
C ALA A 117 -49.32 1.27 -17.58
N ARG A 118 -49.18 -0.04 -17.33
CA ARG A 118 -50.30 -1.00 -17.40
C ARG A 118 -51.37 -0.70 -16.36
N LEU A 119 -50.96 -0.41 -15.12
CA LEU A 119 -51.87 -0.04 -14.05
C LEU A 119 -52.60 1.27 -14.39
N GLN A 120 -51.88 2.29 -14.86
CA GLN A 120 -52.47 3.55 -15.28
C GLN A 120 -53.51 3.36 -16.41
N ARG A 121 -53.19 2.54 -17.42
CA ARG A 121 -54.12 2.29 -18.54
C ARG A 121 -55.39 1.58 -18.10
N LYS A 122 -55.29 0.63 -17.17
CA LYS A 122 -56.43 -0.19 -16.73
C LYS A 122 -57.24 0.46 -15.62
N PHE A 123 -56.57 1.15 -14.71
CA PHE A 123 -57.13 1.58 -13.43
C PHE A 123 -56.88 3.07 -13.12
N GLY A 124 -56.37 3.86 -14.07
CA GLY A 124 -56.05 5.27 -13.86
C GLY A 124 -57.24 6.14 -13.45
N ASN A 125 -58.47 5.72 -13.80
CA ASN A 125 -59.71 6.41 -13.43
C ASN A 125 -60.33 5.88 -12.13
N GLN A 126 -59.72 4.88 -11.49
CA GLN A 126 -60.21 4.25 -10.27
C GLN A 126 -59.33 4.66 -9.09
N PHE A 127 -59.82 5.60 -8.27
CA PHE A 127 -59.10 6.14 -7.12
C PHE A 127 -58.68 5.07 -6.09
N ALA A 128 -59.34 3.91 -6.07
CA ALA A 128 -58.98 2.78 -5.21
C ALA A 128 -57.57 2.21 -5.49
N HIS A 129 -57.05 2.35 -6.71
CA HIS A 129 -55.78 1.75 -7.13
C HIS A 129 -54.60 2.73 -7.16
N LEU A 130 -54.82 4.00 -6.81
CA LEU A 130 -53.78 5.05 -6.76
C LEU A 130 -52.89 4.97 -5.51
N LEU A 131 -53.30 4.22 -4.48
CA LEU A 131 -52.62 4.11 -3.18
C LEU A 131 -51.62 2.93 -3.09
N SER A 132 -51.54 2.11 -4.13
CA SER A 132 -50.57 1.02 -4.24
C SER A 132 -49.18 1.61 -4.52
N LYS A 133 -48.45 1.98 -3.46
CA LYS A 133 -47.06 2.44 -3.52
C LYS A 133 -46.10 1.26 -3.63
#